data_AF-N6UQA5-F1
#
_entry.id   AF-N6UQA5-F1
#
_cell.length_a   1.000
_cell.length_b   1.000
_cell.length_c   1.000
_cell.angle_alpha   90.00
_cell.angle_beta   90.00
_cell.angle_gamma   90.00
#
_symmetry.space_group_name_H-M   'P 1'
#
loop_
_entity.id
_entity.type
_entity.pdbx_description
1 polymer ?
#
loop_
_entity_poly.entity_id
_entity_poly.type
_entity_poly.pdbx_seq_one_letter_code
_entity_poly.pdbx_strand_id
1 'polypeptide(L)'
;MKPQSHQLRCLTFYTKYVIQKFQAMSSWKHKLAAIFYGPSWQPGKPRLGLEEDKIKVVKREKYNVKIPLWCNLYLLIHFAVMVYGFHQLALRHLSLSPVSVLAFVSYIIASLTNIGLLFENHKFAPIYEVLRCMILANLQVLTVQTDADVESFLKVVTVPSRIGESD
;
A
#
# COMPACT_ATOMS: atom_id res chain seq x y z
N MET A 1 -3.25 -16.13 9.34
CA MET A 1 -3.55 -14.68 9.21
C MET A 1 -3.91 -14.15 10.60
N LYS A 2 -2.97 -13.54 11.33
CA LYS A 2 -3.35 -12.74 12.51
C LYS A 2 -3.84 -11.42 11.94
N PRO A 3 -5.15 -11.11 12.01
CA PRO A 3 -5.72 -9.96 11.32
C PRO A 3 -5.04 -8.66 11.77
N GLN A 4 -4.98 -7.64 10.92
CA GLN A 4 -4.53 -6.29 11.30
C GLN A 4 -5.30 -5.75 12.53
N SER A 5 -6.50 -6.29 12.78
CA SER A 5 -7.23 -6.06 14.03
C SER A 5 -6.43 -6.42 15.27
N HIS A 6 -5.47 -7.35 15.24
CA HIS A 6 -4.61 -7.65 16.38
C HIS A 6 -3.63 -6.50 16.68
N GLN A 7 -3.07 -5.84 15.67
CA GLN A 7 -2.17 -4.70 15.89
C GLN A 7 -2.94 -3.47 16.36
N LEU A 8 -4.06 -3.15 15.71
CA LEU A 8 -4.96 -2.08 16.13
C LEU A 8 -5.56 -2.35 17.51
N ARG A 9 -5.87 -3.62 17.83
CA ARG A 9 -6.30 -4.03 19.18
C ARG A 9 -5.20 -3.85 20.21
N CYS A 10 -3.95 -4.19 19.89
CA CYS A 10 -2.84 -3.94 20.81
C CYS A 10 -2.63 -2.43 21.04
N LEU A 11 -2.67 -1.62 19.98
CA LEU A 11 -2.54 -0.17 20.08
C LEU A 11 -3.69 0.45 20.89
N THR A 12 -4.94 0.09 20.59
CA THR A 12 -6.11 0.59 21.31
C THR A 12 -6.15 0.11 22.76
N PHE A 13 -5.78 -1.14 23.03
CA PHE A 13 -5.64 -1.67 24.39
C PHE A 13 -4.58 -0.91 25.19
N TYR A 14 -3.42 -0.66 24.56
CA TYR A 14 -2.33 0.10 25.17
C TYR A 14 -2.75 1.55 25.48
N THR A 15 -3.34 2.24 24.51
CA THR A 15 -3.78 3.63 24.69
C THR A 15 -4.86 3.74 25.76
N LYS A 16 -5.85 2.83 25.78
CA LYS A 16 -6.86 2.76 26.84
C LYS A 16 -6.23 2.56 28.22
N TYR A 17 -5.27 1.65 28.34
CA TYR A 17 -4.54 1.41 29.59
C TYR A 17 -3.82 2.66 30.09
N VAL A 18 -3.12 3.39 29.21
CA VAL A 18 -2.43 4.63 29.56
C VAL A 18 -3.41 5.70 30.02
N ILE A 19 -4.55 5.85 29.34
CA ILE A 19 -5.59 6.84 29.71
C ILE A 19 -6.20 6.53 31.08
N GLN A 20 -6.58 5.26 31.33
CA GLN A 20 -7.12 4.85 32.63
C GLN A 20 -6.12 5.11 33.76
N LYS A 21 -4.85 4.78 33.52
CA LYS A 21 -3.77 5.01 34.48
C LYS A 21 -3.53 6.49 34.75
N PHE A 22 -3.65 7.34 33.73
CA PHE A 22 -3.56 8.80 33.88
C PHE A 22 -4.72 9.37 34.70
N GLN A 23 -5.94 8.85 34.52
CA GLN A 23 -7.13 9.25 35.28
C GLN A 23 -7.09 8.80 36.75
N ALA A 24 -6.51 7.63 37.03
CA ALA A 24 -6.41 7.08 38.38
C ALA A 24 -5.44 7.85 39.31
N MET A 25 -4.53 8.66 38.76
CA MET A 25 -3.58 9.43 39.57
C MET A 25 -4.14 10.79 39.96
N SER A 26 -4.11 11.14 41.26
CA SER A 26 -4.60 12.42 41.77
C SER A 26 -3.60 13.57 41.59
N SER A 27 -2.30 13.30 41.67
CA SER A 27 -1.25 14.34 41.62
C SER A 27 -0.73 14.61 40.21
N TRP A 28 -0.63 15.89 39.85
CA TRP A 28 -0.06 16.35 38.57
C TRP A 28 1.38 15.87 38.35
N LYS A 29 2.20 15.80 39.41
CA LYS A 29 3.57 15.27 39.34
C LYS A 29 3.59 13.80 38.88
N HIS A 30 2.66 13.00 39.40
CA HIS A 30 2.55 11.59 39.03
C HIS A 30 1.95 11.39 37.64
N LYS A 31 1.01 12.25 37.23
CA LYS A 31 0.45 12.26 35.87
C LYS A 31 1.52 12.49 34.80
N LEU A 32 2.37 13.50 35.00
CA LEU A 32 3.49 13.77 34.08
C LEU A 32 4.50 12.64 34.11
N ALA A 33 4.87 12.14 35.29
CA ALA A 33 5.80 11.01 35.43
C ALA A 33 5.30 9.74 34.72
N ALA A 34 3.99 9.45 34.75
CA ALA A 34 3.42 8.30 34.05
C ALA A 34 3.53 8.40 32.51
N ILE A 35 3.49 9.61 31.95
CA ILE A 35 3.66 9.85 30.52
C ILE A 35 5.14 9.73 30.14
N PHE A 36 6.04 10.36 30.89
CA PHE A 36 7.48 10.41 30.57
C PHE A 36 8.22 9.10 30.87
N TYR A 37 7.83 8.37 31.91
CA TYR A 37 8.49 7.13 32.33
C TYR A 37 7.82 5.88 31.77
N GLY A 38 6.67 6.07 31.13
CA GLY A 38 5.96 5.02 30.42
C GLY A 38 5.04 4.19 31.31
N PRO A 39 4.34 3.22 30.69
CA PRO A 39 3.21 2.51 31.27
C PRO A 39 3.58 1.61 32.45
N SER A 40 4.85 1.22 32.58
CA SER A 40 5.31 0.32 33.65
C SER A 40 5.60 1.05 34.97
N TRP A 41 5.70 2.38 34.96
CA TRP A 41 6.09 3.18 36.13
C TRP A 41 4.94 3.33 37.15
N GLN A 42 5.26 3.36 38.45
CA GLN A 42 4.29 3.54 39.55
C GLN A 42 4.83 4.56 40.58
N PRO A 43 3.96 5.27 41.32
CA PRO A 43 4.39 6.18 42.37
C PRO A 43 5.28 5.46 43.41
N GLY A 44 6.47 6.00 43.68
CA GLY A 44 7.44 5.41 44.61
C GLY A 44 8.36 4.34 44.00
N LYS A 45 8.16 3.93 42.74
CA LYS A 45 9.04 2.97 42.04
C LYS A 45 10.07 3.69 41.15
N PRO A 46 11.24 3.06 40.90
CA PRO A 46 12.24 3.59 39.98
C PRO A 46 11.68 3.77 38.57
N ARG A 47 12.34 4.61 37.76
CA ARG A 47 11.88 5.03 36.42
C ARG A 47 11.46 3.87 35.52
N LEU A 48 12.17 2.75 35.55
CA LEU A 48 11.91 1.57 34.71
C LEU A 48 10.89 0.57 35.30
N GLY A 49 10.32 0.86 36.47
CA GLY A 49 9.57 -0.11 37.26
C GLY A 49 10.50 -1.14 37.92
N LEU A 50 9.92 -2.10 38.63
CA LEU A 50 10.66 -3.20 39.24
C LEU A 50 10.68 -4.39 38.27
N GLU A 51 11.80 -5.12 38.23
CA GLU A 51 11.95 -6.32 37.39
C GLU A 51 10.88 -7.38 37.73
N GLU A 52 10.49 -7.46 39.00
CA GLU A 52 9.46 -8.37 39.51
C GLU A 52 8.03 -8.06 39.02
N ASP A 53 7.74 -6.81 38.63
CA ASP A 53 6.45 -6.42 38.06
C ASP A 53 6.34 -6.75 36.56
N LYS A 54 7.43 -7.18 35.92
CA LYS A 54 7.39 -7.54 34.50
C LYS A 54 6.57 -8.80 34.30
N ILE A 55 5.43 -8.63 33.62
CA ILE A 55 4.60 -9.74 33.16
C ILE A 55 5.48 -10.68 32.32
N LYS A 56 5.54 -11.97 32.69
CA LYS A 56 6.27 -13.00 31.93
C LYS A 56 5.71 -13.06 30.52
N VAL A 57 6.47 -12.56 29.55
CA VAL A 57 6.08 -12.54 28.14
C VAL A 57 6.11 -13.98 27.64
N VAL A 58 4.93 -14.57 27.43
CA VAL A 58 4.78 -15.86 26.77
C VAL A 58 5.37 -15.75 25.36
N LYS A 59 6.21 -16.72 24.97
CA LYS A 59 6.79 -16.79 23.62
C LYS A 59 5.66 -16.78 22.59
N ARG A 60 5.54 -15.69 21.83
CA ARG A 60 4.59 -15.60 20.72
C ARG A 60 5.21 -16.31 19.53
N GLU A 61 4.42 -17.14 18.84
CA GLU A 61 4.84 -17.69 17.55
C GLU A 61 5.15 -16.55 16.57
N LYS A 62 6.40 -16.52 16.12
CA LYS A 62 6.87 -15.57 15.11
C LYS A 62 6.13 -15.87 13.81
N TYR A 63 5.54 -14.83 13.23
CA TYR A 63 4.92 -14.94 11.92
C TYR A 63 5.99 -15.29 10.89
N ASN A 64 5.92 -16.50 10.31
CA ASN A 64 6.83 -16.96 9.29
C ASN A 64 6.02 -17.50 8.11
N VAL A 65 5.73 -16.64 7.13
CA VAL A 65 5.05 -17.05 5.90
C VAL A 65 6.06 -17.77 5.03
N LYS A 66 5.93 -19.08 4.91
CA LYS A 66 6.72 -19.88 3.97
C LYS A 66 6.03 -19.82 2.62
N ILE A 67 6.54 -18.94 1.75
CA ILE A 67 6.10 -18.84 0.35
C ILE A 67 6.93 -19.83 -0.49
N PRO A 68 6.32 -20.64 -1.36
CA PRO A 68 7.07 -21.53 -2.25
C PRO A 68 7.92 -20.72 -3.23
N LEU A 69 9.09 -21.25 -3.62
CA LEU A 69 10.05 -20.57 -4.51
C LEU A 69 9.43 -20.13 -5.84
N TRP A 70 8.51 -20.91 -6.41
CA TRP A 70 7.79 -20.58 -7.63
C TRP A 70 6.96 -19.30 -7.51
N CYS A 71 6.32 -19.09 -6.35
CA CYS A 71 5.53 -17.89 -6.10
C CYS A 71 6.45 -16.67 -5.93
N ASN A 72 7.60 -16.82 -5.27
CA ASN A 72 8.60 -15.75 -5.22
C ASN A 72 9.14 -15.38 -6.62
N LEU A 73 9.37 -16.37 -7.48
CA LEU A 73 9.82 -16.12 -8.86
C LEU A 73 8.74 -15.42 -9.69
N TYR A 74 7.48 -15.85 -9.58
CA TYR A 74 6.34 -15.18 -10.20
C TYR A 74 6.26 -13.71 -9.77
N LEU A 75 6.35 -13.45 -8.45
CA LEU A 75 6.32 -12.11 -7.90
C LEU A 75 7.46 -11.24 -8.39
N LEU A 76 8.67 -11.80 -8.49
CA LEU A 76 9.85 -11.10 -9.00
C LEU A 76 9.66 -10.70 -10.46
N ILE A 77 9.20 -11.64 -11.30
CA ILE A 77 8.94 -11.39 -12.72
C ILE A 77 7.83 -10.35 -12.87
N HIS A 78 6.74 -10.49 -12.13
CA HIS A 78 5.62 -9.55 -12.17
C HIS A 78 6.08 -8.15 -11.77
N PHE A 79 6.86 -8.03 -10.71
CA PHE A 79 7.44 -6.75 -10.28
C PHE A 79 8.36 -6.14 -11.34
N ALA A 80 9.20 -6.95 -12.00
CA ALA A 80 10.07 -6.48 -13.07
C ALA A 80 9.28 -5.92 -14.27
N VAL A 81 8.19 -6.61 -14.67
CA VAL A 81 7.28 -6.13 -15.72
C VAL A 81 6.62 -4.81 -15.31
N MET A 82 6.19 -4.67 -14.04
CA MET A 82 5.61 -3.43 -13.55
C MET A 82 6.60 -2.26 -13.57
N VAL A 83 7.86 -2.48 -13.18
CA VAL A 83 8.92 -1.46 -13.25
C VAL A 83 9.21 -1.07 -14.70
N TYR A 84 9.24 -2.04 -15.61
CA TYR A 84 9.39 -1.76 -17.05
C TYR A 84 8.22 -0.92 -17.60
N GLY A 85 6.98 -1.26 -17.23
CA GLY A 85 5.80 -0.49 -17.61
C GLY A 85 5.84 0.95 -17.08
N PHE A 86 6.27 1.14 -15.83
CA PHE A 86 6.49 2.46 -15.25
C PHE A 86 7.57 3.26 -15.99
N HIS A 87 8.68 2.62 -16.36
CA HIS A 87 9.73 3.27 -17.15
C HIS A 87 9.22 3.74 -18.51
N GLN A 88 8.43 2.91 -19.21
CA GLN A 88 7.83 3.29 -20.49
C GLN A 88 6.82 4.44 -20.35
N LEU A 89 6.02 4.44 -19.27
CA LEU A 89 5.14 5.56 -18.95
C LEU A 89 5.96 6.84 -18.71
N ALA A 90 7.05 6.76 -17.94
CA ALA A 90 7.91 7.91 -17.66
C ALA A 90 8.55 8.49 -18.94
N LEU A 91 8.79 7.69 -19.97
CA LEU A 91 9.28 8.18 -21.26
C LEU A 91 8.18 8.82 -22.12
N ARG A 92 6.94 8.33 -22.03
CA ARG A 92 5.83 8.72 -22.93
C ARG A 92 4.76 9.60 -22.26
N HIS A 93 4.90 9.95 -20.99
CA HIS A 93 3.89 10.72 -20.24
C HIS A 93 3.60 12.10 -20.85
N LEU A 94 4.54 12.69 -21.60
CA LEU A 94 4.37 13.98 -22.26
C LEU A 94 3.50 13.90 -23.53
N SER A 95 3.39 12.73 -24.14
CA SER A 95 2.59 12.49 -25.35
C SER A 95 1.25 11.80 -25.07
N LEU A 96 0.95 11.51 -23.81
CA LEU A 96 -0.26 10.79 -23.40
C LEU A 96 -1.28 11.74 -22.77
N SER A 97 -2.56 11.41 -22.91
CA SER A 97 -3.64 12.12 -22.24
C SER A 97 -3.49 12.06 -20.71
N PRO A 98 -3.81 13.14 -19.96
CA PRO A 98 -3.79 13.10 -18.49
C PRO A 98 -4.63 11.96 -17.89
N VAL A 99 -5.71 11.58 -18.58
CA VAL A 99 -6.60 10.48 -18.16
C VAL A 99 -5.92 9.12 -18.31
N SER A 100 -5.21 8.88 -19.41
CA SER A 100 -4.47 7.63 -19.60
C SER A 100 -3.31 7.53 -18.63
N VAL A 101 -2.59 8.62 -18.36
CA VAL A 101 -1.53 8.64 -17.32
C VAL A 101 -2.09 8.27 -15.93
N LEU A 102 -3.22 8.85 -15.52
CA LEU A 102 -3.88 8.49 -14.25
C LEU A 102 -4.35 7.02 -14.22
N ALA A 103 -4.88 6.51 -15.32
CA ALA A 103 -5.25 5.10 -15.45
C ALA A 103 -4.03 4.16 -15.32
N PHE A 104 -2.88 4.54 -15.89
CA PHE A 104 -1.63 3.80 -15.73
C PHE A 104 -1.10 3.82 -14.30
N VAL A 105 -1.09 4.98 -13.64
CA VAL A 105 -0.63 5.10 -12.25
C VAL A 105 -1.51 4.28 -11.30
N SER A 106 -2.83 4.36 -11.44
CA SER A 106 -3.76 3.60 -10.60
C SER A 106 -3.60 2.08 -10.78
N TYR A 107 -3.36 1.61 -12.00
CA TYR A 107 -3.03 0.21 -12.28
C TYR A 107 -1.73 -0.24 -11.64
N ILE A 108 -0.69 0.61 -11.63
CA ILE A 108 0.58 0.29 -10.96
C ILE A 108 0.37 0.13 -9.46
N ILE A 109 -0.36 1.05 -8.83
CA ILE A 109 -0.66 0.98 -7.39
C ILE A 109 -1.48 -0.28 -7.06
N ALA A 110 -2.51 -0.58 -7.85
CA ALA A 110 -3.32 -1.78 -7.67
C ALA A 110 -2.49 -3.08 -7.83
N SER A 111 -1.60 -3.13 -8.82
CA SER A 111 -0.72 -4.29 -9.04
C SER A 111 0.26 -4.49 -7.90
N LEU A 112 0.89 -3.41 -7.40
CA LEU A 112 1.77 -3.46 -6.24
C LEU A 112 1.04 -3.90 -4.96
N THR A 113 -0.22 -3.48 -4.82
CA THR A 113 -1.08 -3.88 -3.70
C THR A 113 -1.36 -5.38 -3.74
N ASN A 114 -1.64 -5.95 -4.91
CA ASN A 114 -1.85 -7.39 -5.09
C ASN A 114 -0.58 -8.19 -4.79
N ILE A 115 0.58 -7.72 -5.25
CA ILE A 115 1.88 -8.33 -4.93
C ILE A 115 2.09 -8.37 -3.41
N GLY A 116 1.82 -7.26 -2.71
CA GLY A 116 1.90 -7.19 -1.25
C GLY A 116 0.97 -8.19 -0.56
N LEU A 117 -0.29 -8.29 -1.01
CA LEU A 117 -1.26 -9.25 -0.47
C LEU A 117 -0.85 -10.71 -0.72
N LEU A 118 -0.19 -10.99 -1.85
CA LEU A 118 0.33 -12.32 -2.18
C LEU A 118 1.54 -12.69 -1.30
N PHE A 119 2.44 -11.74 -1.04
CA PHE A 119 3.54 -11.90 -0.07
C PHE A 119 3.01 -12.22 1.34
N GLU A 120 1.85 -11.67 1.70
CA GLU A 120 1.24 -11.94 3.00
C GLU A 120 0.40 -13.23 3.04
N ASN A 121 0.31 -13.98 1.94
CA ASN A 121 -0.54 -15.17 1.78
C ASN A 121 -1.98 -14.92 2.27
N HIS A 122 -2.53 -13.77 1.89
CA HIS A 122 -3.84 -13.33 2.31
C HIS A 122 -4.94 -14.11 1.60
N LYS A 123 -6.00 -14.54 2.31
CA LYS A 123 -7.09 -15.35 1.73
C LYS A 123 -7.81 -14.71 0.53
N PHE A 124 -7.77 -13.38 0.46
CA PHE A 124 -8.39 -12.61 -0.62
C PHE A 124 -7.43 -12.29 -1.78
N ALA A 125 -6.15 -12.68 -1.71
CA ALA A 125 -5.18 -12.45 -2.77
C ALA A 125 -5.67 -12.86 -4.19
N PRO A 126 -6.23 -14.07 -4.40
CA PRO A 126 -6.72 -14.46 -5.73
C PRO A 126 -7.94 -13.66 -6.22
N ILE A 127 -8.78 -13.17 -5.30
CA ILE A 127 -9.97 -12.36 -5.66
C ILE A 127 -9.53 -11.00 -6.20
N TYR A 128 -8.54 -10.37 -5.56
CA TYR A 128 -7.99 -9.10 -6.04
C TYR A 128 -7.21 -9.25 -7.35
N GLU A 129 -6.62 -10.41 -7.63
CA GLU A 129 -5.95 -10.70 -8.89
C GLU A 129 -6.95 -10.81 -10.06
N VAL A 130 -8.08 -11.50 -9.85
CA VAL A 130 -9.17 -11.58 -10.83
C VAL A 130 -9.80 -10.20 -11.08
N LEU A 131 -10.06 -9.43 -10.01
CA LEU A 131 -10.61 -8.07 -10.13
C LEU A 131 -9.69 -7.16 -10.95
N ARG A 132 -8.37 -7.25 -10.73
CA ARG A 132 -7.37 -6.48 -11.48
C ARG A 132 -7.41 -6.80 -12.97
N CYS A 133 -7.43 -8.08 -13.31
CA CYS A 133 -7.44 -8.52 -14.71
C CYS A 133 -8.74 -8.16 -15.44
N MET A 134 -9.88 -8.20 -14.76
CA MET A 134 -11.17 -7.93 -15.40
C MET A 134 -11.46 -6.44 -15.60
N ILE A 135 -11.12 -5.58 -14.64
CA ILE A 135 -11.60 -4.19 -14.65
C ILE A 135 -10.51 -3.24 -15.11
N LEU A 136 -9.31 -3.34 -14.53
CA LEU A 136 -8.26 -2.34 -14.76
C LEU A 136 -7.55 -2.56 -16.10
N ALA A 137 -7.34 -3.81 -16.52
CA ALA A 137 -6.74 -4.08 -17.83
C ALA A 137 -7.66 -3.64 -18.99
N ASN A 138 -8.96 -3.95 -18.90
CA ASN A 138 -9.93 -3.54 -19.92
C ASN A 138 -10.10 -2.01 -19.96
N LEU A 139 -10.17 -1.34 -18.81
CA LEU A 139 -10.25 0.11 -18.75
C LEU A 139 -9.02 0.79 -19.37
N GLN A 140 -7.82 0.26 -19.10
CA GLN A 140 -6.59 0.77 -19.70
C GLN A 140 -6.55 0.60 -21.22
N VAL A 141 -6.90 -0.59 -21.72
CA VAL A 141 -6.93 -0.87 -23.17
C VAL A 141 -7.90 0.08 -23.87
N LEU A 142 -9.07 0.36 -23.27
CA LEU A 142 -10.03 1.32 -23.81
C LEU A 142 -9.45 2.75 -23.85
N THR A 143 -8.78 3.21 -22.78
CA THR A 143 -8.17 4.56 -22.76
C THR A 143 -7.03 4.72 -23.76
N VAL A 144 -6.25 3.66 -23.99
CA VAL A 144 -5.16 3.68 -24.99
C VAL A 144 -5.74 3.62 -26.41
N GLN A 145 -6.80 2.84 -26.63
CA GLN A 145 -7.47 2.79 -27.93
C GLN A 145 -8.05 4.15 -28.29
N THR A 146 -8.69 4.84 -27.35
CA THR A 146 -9.21 6.20 -27.58
C THR A 146 -8.10 7.20 -27.91
N ASP A 147 -6.95 7.14 -27.23
CA ASP A 147 -5.81 8.01 -27.51
C ASP A 147 -5.24 7.74 -28.92
N ALA A 148 -5.17 6.47 -29.35
CA ALA A 148 -4.70 6.07 -30.67
C ALA A 148 -5.66 6.50 -31.80
N ASP A 149 -6.97 6.37 -31.57
CA ASP A 149 -8.00 6.79 -32.52
C ASP A 149 -8.00 8.32 -32.71
N VAL A 150 -7.81 9.09 -31.63
CA VAL A 150 -7.66 10.56 -31.67
C VAL A 150 -6.41 10.98 -32.44
N GLU A 151 -5.26 10.35 -32.18
CA GLU A 151 -4.01 10.58 -32.92
C GLU A 151 -4.17 10.31 -34.43
N SER A 152 -4.87 9.23 -34.81
CA SER A 152 -5.15 8.89 -36.21
C SER A 152 -6.07 9.94 -36.85
N PHE A 153 -7.14 10.35 -36.15
CA PHE A 153 -8.05 11.37 -36.64
C PHE A 153 -7.34 12.73 -36.82
N LEU A 154 -6.50 13.12 -35.87
CA LEU A 154 -5.68 14.33 -35.97
C LEU A 154 -4.73 14.24 -37.17
N LYS A 155 -4.06 13.11 -37.40
CA LYS A 155 -3.21 12.95 -38.60
C LYS A 155 -4.01 13.12 -39.89
N VAL A 156 -5.21 12.54 -39.99
CA VAL A 156 -6.09 12.68 -41.17
C VAL A 156 -6.55 14.13 -41.38
N VAL A 157 -6.94 14.83 -40.31
CA VAL A 157 -7.39 16.24 -40.37
C VAL A 157 -6.24 17.20 -40.64
N THR A 158 -5.04 16.89 -40.15
CA THR A 158 -3.86 17.78 -40.25
C THR A 158 -3.02 17.52 -41.50
N VAL A 159 -3.32 16.50 -42.33
CA VAL A 159 -2.75 16.44 -43.69
C VAL A 159 -3.35 17.63 -44.46
N PRO A 160 -2.57 18.68 -44.77
CA PRO A 160 -3.10 19.78 -45.55
C PRO A 160 -3.30 19.28 -46.98
N SER A 161 -4.43 19.61 -47.56
CA SER A 161 -4.72 19.54 -48.99
C SER A 161 -3.67 20.33 -49.79
N ARG A 162 -2.50 19.72 -50.03
CA ARG A 162 -1.55 20.11 -51.09
C ARG A 162 -2.03 19.53 -52.43
N ILE A 163 -3.23 19.88 -52.86
CA ILE A 163 -3.68 19.67 -54.23
C ILE A 163 -4.52 20.90 -54.57
N GLY A 164 -3.91 21.87 -55.23
CA GLY A 164 -4.59 23.09 -55.66
C GLY A 164 -3.70 24.31 -55.87
N GLU A 165 -2.46 24.14 -56.31
CA GLU A 165 -1.72 25.25 -56.94
C GLU A 165 -0.79 24.66 -58.01
N SER A 166 -1.39 24.34 -59.15
CA SER A 166 -0.68 24.16 -60.41
C SER A 166 -1.53 24.82 -61.49
N ASP A 167 -0.91 25.81 -62.12
CA ASP A 167 -1.23 26.52 -63.36
C ASP A 167 -2.19 27.72 -63.31
#